data_AF-A0A5K7YZC3-F1
#
_entry.id   AF-A0A5K7YZC3-F1
#
_cell.length_a   1.000
_cell.length_b   1.000
_cell.length_c   1.000
_cell.angle_alpha   90.00
_cell.angle_beta   90.00
_cell.angle_gamma   90.00
#
_symmetry.space_group_name_H-M   'P 1'
#
loop_
_entity.id
_entity.type
_entity.pdbx_description
1 polymer ?
#
loop_
_entity_poly.entity_id
_entity_poly.type
_entity_poly.pdbx_seq_one_letter_code
_entity_poly.pdbx_strand_id
1 'polypeptide(L)'
;MFVIGLWHIGEDQCDMPEVEAILTEAYRRIGATVTFRCLPPKRDLVWADNLTIDASALRDKEILRDHPNLVEVPVTNTKNGLKSLIKGTNAC
;
A
#
# COMPACT_ATOMS: atom_id res chain seq x y z
N MET A 1 -11.44 2.06 -9.52
CA MET A 1 -10.29 2.95 -9.27
C MET A 1 -9.77 2.60 -7.89
N PHE A 2 -8.47 2.33 -7.74
CA PHE A 2 -7.85 1.95 -6.48
C PHE A 2 -6.95 3.07 -5.96
N VAL A 3 -6.97 3.32 -4.65
CA VAL A 3 -6.15 4.29 -3.94
C VAL A 3 -5.18 3.54 -3.04
N ILE A 4 -3.89 3.69 -3.31
CA ILE A 4 -2.83 3.05 -2.53
C ILE A 4 -2.07 4.09 -1.72
N GLY A 5 -1.98 3.88 -0.42
CA GLY A 5 -1.17 4.65 0.49
C GLY A 5 0.29 4.25 0.36
N LEU A 6 1.16 5.26 0.24
CA LEU A 6 2.61 5.08 0.30
C LEU A 6 3.13 5.80 1.53
N TRP A 7 3.86 5.06 2.36
CA TRP A 7 4.57 5.65 3.48
C TRP A 7 5.67 6.60 2.96
N HIS A 8 5.69 7.83 3.49
CA HIS A 8 6.78 8.78 3.28
C HIS A 8 7.27 9.41 4.61
N ILE A 9 8.56 9.72 4.69
CA ILE A 9 9.19 10.47 5.80
C ILE A 9 9.30 11.94 5.37
N GLY A 10 8.17 12.63 5.24
CA GLY A 10 8.05 14.02 4.79
C GLY A 10 6.62 14.35 4.40
N GLU A 11 6.29 15.63 4.21
CA GLU A 11 4.90 16.03 3.91
C GLU A 11 4.58 16.08 2.41
N ASP A 12 5.58 16.11 1.50
CA ASP A 12 5.32 16.62 0.15
C ASP A 12 5.69 15.71 -1.05
N GLN A 13 6.46 14.63 -0.90
CA GLN A 13 6.81 13.77 -2.06
C GLN A 13 6.93 12.28 -1.74
N CYS A 14 6.18 11.43 -2.44
CA CYS A 14 6.40 9.98 -2.40
C CYS A 14 7.76 9.66 -3.03
N ASP A 15 8.73 9.18 -2.24
CA ASP A 15 10.05 8.77 -2.74
C ASP A 15 10.10 7.24 -2.95
N MET A 16 9.18 6.71 -3.77
CA MET A 16 9.14 5.28 -4.12
C MET A 16 8.73 5.03 -5.59
N PRO A 17 9.46 5.59 -6.58
CA PRO A 17 9.11 5.49 -7.99
C PRO A 17 9.06 4.04 -8.50
N GLU A 18 9.89 3.14 -7.96
CA GLU A 18 9.85 1.72 -8.35
C GLU A 18 8.56 1.04 -7.88
N VAL A 19 8.06 1.40 -6.69
CA VAL A 19 6.82 0.85 -6.15
C VAL A 19 5.62 1.34 -6.96
N GLU A 20 5.60 2.63 -7.27
CA GLU A 20 4.57 3.22 -8.12
C GLU A 20 4.53 2.57 -9.50
N ALA A 21 5.69 2.36 -10.14
CA ALA A 21 5.78 1.71 -11.44
C ALA A 21 5.25 0.27 -11.41
N ILE A 22 5.66 -0.52 -10.41
CA ILE A 22 5.24 -1.93 -10.26
C ILE A 22 3.73 -2.02 -10.04
N LEU A 23 3.19 -1.22 -9.12
CA LEU A 23 1.76 -1.25 -8.79
C LEU A 23 0.93 -0.70 -9.94
N THR A 24 1.39 0.34 -10.63
CA THR A 24 0.75 0.85 -11.84
C THR A 24 0.63 -0.24 -12.89
N GLU A 25 1.72 -0.95 -13.19
CA GLU A 25 1.70 -2.05 -14.17
C GLU A 25 0.84 -3.23 -13.71
N ALA A 26 0.87 -3.59 -12.42
CA ALA A 26 0.07 -4.68 -11.88
C ALA A 26 -1.44 -4.38 -11.99
N TYR A 27 -1.86 -3.19 -11.57
CA TYR A 27 -3.26 -2.76 -11.65
C TYR A 27 -3.69 -2.54 -13.11
N ARG A 28 -2.80 -2.04 -13.97
CA ARG A 28 -3.08 -1.90 -15.41
C ARG A 28 -3.40 -3.24 -16.08
N ARG A 29 -2.70 -4.33 -15.71
CA ARG A 29 -2.93 -5.68 -16.27
C ARG A 29 -4.32 -6.24 -15.98
N ILE A 30 -4.94 -5.82 -14.88
CA ILE A 30 -6.32 -6.21 -14.53
C ILE A 30 -7.36 -5.17 -14.98
N GLY A 31 -6.97 -4.22 -15.85
CA GLY A 31 -7.85 -3.18 -16.34
C GLY A 31 -8.23 -2.13 -15.30
N ALA A 32 -7.45 -2.01 -14.22
CA ALA A 32 -7.72 -1.07 -13.14
C ALA A 32 -6.76 0.13 -13.19
N THR A 33 -7.29 1.29 -12.79
CA THR A 33 -6.49 2.50 -12.55
C THR A 33 -6.12 2.59 -11.08
N VAL A 34 -4.88 2.99 -10.79
CA VAL A 34 -4.36 3.21 -9.44
C VAL A 34 -4.02 4.69 -9.24
N THR A 35 -4.19 5.18 -8.02
CA THR A 35 -3.74 6.50 -7.57
C THR A 35 -2.98 6.34 -6.27
N PHE A 36 -1.83 7.01 -6.17
CA PHE A 36 -1.00 6.97 -4.97
C PHE A 36 -1.29 8.16 -4.06
N ARG A 37 -1.32 7.92 -2.76
CA ARG A 37 -1.40 8.96 -1.73
C ARG A 37 -0.23 8.83 -0.78
N CYS A 38 0.62 9.85 -0.75
CA CYS A 38 1.70 9.94 0.22
C CYS A 38 1.11 10.27 1.58
N LEU A 39 1.38 9.43 2.57
CA LEU A 39 0.90 9.62 3.92
C LEU A 39 2.07 9.50 4.89
N PRO A 40 2.03 10.25 6.01
CA PRO A 40 2.96 10.05 7.11
C PRO A 40 3.00 8.58 7.55
N PRO A 41 4.12 8.12 8.11
CA PRO A 41 4.29 6.74 8.54
C PRO A 41 3.13 6.28 9.41
N LYS A 42 2.63 5.08 9.15
CA LYS A 42 1.56 4.42 9.91
C LYS A 42 0.16 5.03 9.71
N ARG A 43 0.04 6.25 9.14
CA ARG A 43 -1.28 6.84 8.85
C ARG A 43 -1.95 6.12 7.69
N ASP A 44 -1.19 5.73 6.67
CA ASP A 44 -1.64 4.87 5.59
C ASP A 44 -2.17 3.52 6.09
N LEU A 45 -1.56 2.94 7.12
CA LEU A 45 -2.04 1.68 7.72
C LEU A 45 -3.40 1.85 8.38
N VAL A 46 -3.57 2.90 9.20
CA VAL A 46 -4.87 3.23 9.81
C VAL A 46 -5.92 3.50 8.73
N TRP A 47 -5.52 4.16 7.64
CA TRP A 47 -6.41 4.46 6.52
C TRP A 47 -6.76 3.23 5.69
N ALA A 48 -5.86 2.25 5.59
CA ALA A 48 -6.17 0.97 4.97
C ALA A 48 -7.10 0.16 5.89
N ASP A 49 -6.85 0.18 7.20
CA ASP A 49 -7.58 -0.58 8.21
C ASP A 49 -9.03 -0.08 8.35
N ASN A 50 -9.26 1.22 8.20
CA ASN A 50 -10.59 1.83 8.21
C ASN A 50 -11.22 1.98 6.80
N LEU A 51 -10.59 1.43 5.76
CA LEU A 51 -11.04 1.50 4.36
C LEU A 51 -11.14 2.90 3.73
N THR A 52 -10.40 3.89 4.26
CA THR A 52 -10.23 5.20 3.62
C THR A 52 -9.38 5.10 2.34
N ILE A 53 -8.48 4.11 2.29
CA ILE A 53 -7.71 3.73 1.09
C ILE A 53 -7.82 2.23 0.86
N ASP A 54 -7.61 1.78 -0.37
CA ASP A 54 -7.77 0.37 -0.75
C ASP A 54 -6.62 -0.50 -0.26
N ALA A 55 -5.41 0.05 -0.16
CA ALA A 55 -4.22 -0.66 0.29
C ALA A 55 -3.13 0.29 0.78
N SER A 56 -2.19 -0.22 1.56
CA SER A 56 -0.92 0.44 1.88
C SER A 56 0.24 -0.42 1.35
N ALA A 57 1.22 0.23 0.74
CA ALA A 57 2.47 -0.39 0.32
C ALA A 57 3.60 -0.03 1.29
N LEU A 58 4.18 -1.04 1.91
CA LEU A 58 5.15 -0.88 3.01
C LEU A 58 6.31 -1.88 2.94
N ARG A 59 7.32 -1.58 3.77
CA ARG A 59 8.56 -2.36 3.88
C ARG A 59 8.65 -3.20 5.15
N ASP A 60 7.62 -3.21 5.99
CA ASP A 60 7.65 -3.86 7.30
C ASP A 60 6.55 -4.93 7.38
N LYS A 61 6.90 -6.15 7.80
CA LYS A 61 5.97 -7.28 7.91
C LYS A 61 5.37 -7.40 9.30
N GLU A 62 5.93 -6.73 10.31
CA GLU A 62 5.50 -6.88 11.71
C GLU A 62 4.23 -6.08 12.02
N ILE A 63 3.76 -5.26 11.08
CA ILE A 63 2.67 -4.29 11.25
C ILE A 63 1.28 -4.91 11.35
N LEU A 64 1.09 -6.15 10.89
CA LEU A 64 -0.20 -6.84 10.97
C LEU A 64 -0.66 -7.10 12.40
N ARG A 65 0.28 -7.12 13.37
CA ARG A 65 -0.05 -7.33 14.78
C ARG A 65 -0.92 -6.20 15.35
N ASP A 66 -0.66 -4.98 14.93
CA ASP A 66 -1.30 -3.77 15.46
C ASP A 66 -2.56 -3.39 14.67
N HIS A 67 -2.82 -4.06 13.54
CA HIS A 67 -3.91 -3.76 12.62
C HIS A 67 -4.64 -5.03 12.17
N PRO A 68 -5.61 -5.53 12.97
CA PRO A 68 -6.19 -6.85 12.77
C PRO A 68 -7.09 -6.97 11.53
N ASN A 69 -7.57 -5.87 10.94
CA ASN A 69 -8.39 -5.94 9.72
C ASN A 69 -7.55 -5.85 8.44
N LEU A 70 -6.22 -5.81 8.57
CA LEU A 70 -5.31 -5.80 7.44
C LEU A 70 -4.86 -7.22 7.10
N VAL A 71 -4.78 -7.50 5.80
CA VAL A 71 -4.21 -8.74 5.28
C VAL A 71 -3.04 -8.44 4.35
N GLU A 72 -1.99 -9.25 4.42
CA GLU A 72 -0.90 -9.21 3.46
C GLU A 72 -1.38 -9.71 2.10
N VAL A 73 -1.25 -8.86 1.09
CA VAL A 73 -1.44 -9.19 -0.32
C VAL A 73 -0.08 -9.65 -0.87
N PRO A 74 0.03 -10.90 -1.36
CA PRO A 74 1.26 -11.39 -1.94
C PRO A 74 1.67 -10.52 -3.13
N VAL A 75 2.87 -9.95 -3.06
CA VAL A 75 3.50 -9.23 -4.17
C VAL A 75 4.77 -9.96 -4.57
N THR A 76 5.00 -10.10 -5.87
CA THR A 76 6.25 -10.65 -6.38
C THR A 76 7.39 -9.70 -6.01
N ASN A 77 8.16 -10.12 -5.03
CA ASN A 77 9.27 -9.38 -4.41
C ASN A 77 10.26 -8.87 -5.48
N THR A 78 10.31 -7.56 -5.70
CA THR A 78 11.42 -6.94 -6.42
C THR A 78 12.47 -6.54 -5.40
N LYS A 79 13.72 -6.95 -5.64
CA LYS A 79 14.86 -6.83 -4.72
C LYS A 79 15.10 -5.41 -4.13
N ASN A 80 14.47 -4.36 -4.65
CA ASN A 80 14.75 -2.97 -4.34
C ASN A 80 13.57 -2.10 -3.85
N GLY A 81 12.33 -2.60 -3.74
CA GLY A 81 11.16 -1.68 -3.65
C GLY A 81 10.13 -1.99 -2.58
N LEU A 82 9.31 -2.99 -2.85
CA LEU A 82 8.09 -3.31 -2.11
C LEU A 82 8.28 -4.64 -1.36
N LYS A 83 8.17 -4.65 -0.03
CA LYS A 83 8.23 -5.91 0.73
C LYS A 83 6.85 -6.51 0.99
N SER A 84 5.85 -5.65 1.20
CA SER A 84 4.47 -6.07 1.43
C SER A 84 3.49 -5.01 0.91
N LEU A 85 2.45 -5.47 0.22
CA LEU A 85 1.23 -4.71 0.01
C LEU A 85 0.22 -5.25 1.01
N ILE A 86 -0.46 -4.39 1.76
CA ILE A 86 -1.53 -4.80 2.67
C ILE A 86 -2.81 -4.13 2.27
N LYS A 87 -3.93 -4.82 2.46
CA LYS A 87 -5.26 -4.33 2.13
C LYS A 87 -6.17 -4.46 3.35
N GLY A 88 -7.04 -3.47 3.53
CA GLY A 88 -8.16 -3.58 4.46
C GLY A 88 -9.16 -4.64 4.00
N THR A 89 -9.51 -5.54 4.90
CA THR A 89 -10.60 -6.50 4.71
C THR A 89 -11.76 -6.10 5.61
N ASN A 90 -12.92 -5.85 5.00
CA ASN A 90 -14.14 -6.09 5.75
C ASN A 90 -14.25 -7.60 5.94
N ALA A 91 -14.35 -8.06 7.18
CA ALA A 91 -14.97 -9.35 7.44
C ALA A 91 -16.40 -9.28 6.87
N CYS A 92 -16.58 -9.80 5.65
CA CYS A 92 -17.89 -10.19 5.15
C CYS A 92 -18.26 -11.55 5.74
#